data_AF-A0A8T5TZN6-F1
#
_entry.id   AF-A0A8T5TZN6-F1
#
_cell.length_a   1.000
_cell.length_b   1.000
_cell.length_c   1.000
_cell.angle_alpha   90.00
_cell.angle_beta   90.00
_cell.angle_gamma   90.00
#
_symmetry.space_group_name_H-M   'P 1'
#
loop_
_entity.id
_entity.type
_entity.pdbx_description
1 polymer ?
#
loop_
_entity_poly.entity_id
_entity_poly.type
_entity_poly.pdbx_seq_one_letter_code
_entity_poly.pdbx_strand_id
1 'polypeptide(L)'
;MEHTNLSIENDKNLIEKVLDDVDMRYIVLFLYVIRNDLFRDISDPKLIESYEKVLILDEIFKNNILNFWNNEFTEVAVDLGLFKNIRSMREFQQKEEDFIIRLGEETVTIENDTISVPDHTLFLIINKKFKFLTRRNFNSALIKLKGVRCETSNTIHSFVSEIGDHDYTIPDDIYYILDQYGNIYQAIKIEITIEGIHQRYLEIQEKIDEFIDIFDPKLRTKPVLNKVHEAIKNNKDVIKHLKEEKIELPDKFVYHEIDIESSIFKSWNSKMLLLLNYSFQMKQIANKILEIKKKYSGKGKTFNYLEFIEEVSFNEDNIVNTIQGTLIKLREELIDVNNEIEKLTKKELKLLNLDFERYLITCRDD
;
A
#
# COMPACT_ATOMS: atom_id res chain seq x y z
N MET A 1 -29.93 25.22 19.05
CA MET A 1 -30.49 24.52 17.88
C MET A 1 -30.22 23.05 18.07
N GLU A 2 -31.21 22.18 17.86
CA GLU A 2 -30.98 20.73 17.87
C GLU A 2 -30.04 20.39 16.71
N HIS A 3 -28.91 19.77 17.04
CA HIS A 3 -27.91 19.33 16.07
C HIS A 3 -28.34 18.00 15.48
N THR A 4 -29.03 18.04 14.34
CA THR A 4 -29.60 16.85 13.67
C THR A 4 -28.73 16.35 12.51
N ASN A 5 -28.11 17.28 11.78
CA ASN A 5 -27.31 16.96 10.59
C ASN A 5 -25.83 16.96 10.95
N LEU A 6 -25.02 16.19 10.23
CA LEU A 6 -23.59 16.18 10.47
C LEU A 6 -22.98 17.50 9.95
N SER A 7 -22.17 18.18 10.76
CA SER A 7 -21.51 19.42 10.33
C SER A 7 -20.08 19.52 10.86
N ILE A 8 -19.21 20.24 10.15
CA ILE A 8 -17.83 20.46 10.59
C ILE A 8 -17.81 21.22 11.93
N GLU A 9 -18.67 22.23 12.14
CA GLU A 9 -18.60 23.03 13.36
C GLU A 9 -18.87 22.21 14.64
N ASN A 10 -19.75 21.22 14.56
CA ASN A 10 -20.20 20.45 15.71
C ASN A 10 -19.56 19.05 15.79
N ASP A 11 -19.15 18.46 14.66
CA ASP A 11 -18.72 17.07 14.56
C ASP A 11 -17.30 16.86 14.03
N LYS A 12 -16.47 17.92 13.91
CA LYS A 12 -15.09 17.79 13.42
C LYS A 12 -14.32 16.63 14.05
N ASN A 13 -14.34 16.50 15.37
CA ASN A 13 -13.65 15.40 16.07
C ASN A 13 -14.21 14.02 15.70
N LEU A 14 -15.52 13.91 15.49
CA LEU A 14 -16.18 12.67 15.09
C LEU A 14 -15.73 12.25 13.69
N ILE A 15 -15.72 13.21 12.76
CA ILE A 15 -15.32 13.02 11.36
C ILE A 15 -13.85 12.64 11.30
N GLU A 16 -12.98 13.37 12.00
CA GLU A 16 -11.55 13.05 12.09
C GLU A 16 -11.31 11.64 12.64
N LYS A 17 -12.05 11.24 13.67
CA LYS A 17 -11.93 9.91 14.26
C LYS A 17 -12.35 8.80 13.31
N VAL A 18 -13.41 9.02 12.51
CA VAL A 18 -13.84 8.07 11.48
C VAL A 18 -12.81 7.98 10.35
N LEU A 19 -12.26 9.10 9.89
CA LEU A 19 -11.24 9.13 8.83
C LEU A 19 -9.85 8.68 9.32
N ASP A 20 -9.60 8.67 10.62
CA ASP A 20 -8.38 8.11 11.22
C ASP A 20 -8.41 6.59 11.34
N ASP A 21 -9.60 5.99 11.42
CA ASP A 21 -9.75 4.54 11.32
C ASP A 21 -9.59 4.13 9.85
N VAL A 22 -8.46 3.49 9.55
CA VAL A 22 -8.07 3.12 8.19
C VAL A 22 -9.12 2.24 7.50
N ASP A 23 -9.77 1.34 8.23
CA ASP A 23 -10.77 0.44 7.65
C ASP A 23 -12.06 1.20 7.30
N MET A 24 -12.46 2.16 8.15
CA MET A 24 -13.63 3.02 7.91
C MET A 24 -13.38 4.05 6.81
N ARG A 25 -12.22 4.71 6.87
CA ARG A 25 -11.83 5.78 5.96
C ARG A 25 -12.00 5.36 4.52
N TYR A 26 -11.42 4.25 4.10
CA TYR A 26 -11.48 3.87 2.68
C TYR A 26 -12.89 3.54 2.21
N ILE A 27 -13.76 3.04 3.08
CA ILE A 27 -15.16 2.85 2.70
C ILE A 27 -15.78 4.19 2.33
N VAL A 28 -15.66 5.18 3.23
CA VAL A 28 -16.21 6.53 3.02
C VAL A 28 -15.60 7.19 1.78
N LEU A 29 -14.27 7.18 1.66
CA LEU A 29 -13.59 7.86 0.57
C LEU A 29 -13.84 7.21 -0.79
N PHE A 30 -13.92 5.88 -0.89
CA PHE A 30 -14.20 5.24 -2.17
C PHE A 30 -15.66 5.44 -2.60
N LEU A 31 -16.60 5.49 -1.66
CA LEU A 31 -17.97 5.89 -1.97
C LEU A 31 -18.02 7.35 -2.46
N TYR A 32 -17.25 8.25 -1.84
CA TYR A 32 -17.08 9.62 -2.33
C TYR A 32 -16.51 9.64 -3.76
N VAL A 33 -15.42 8.93 -4.03
CA VAL A 33 -14.79 8.92 -5.37
C VAL A 33 -15.72 8.34 -6.43
N ILE A 34 -16.50 7.32 -6.10
CA ILE A 34 -17.51 6.79 -7.02
C ILE A 34 -18.59 7.85 -7.27
N ARG A 35 -19.08 8.54 -6.25
CA ARG A 35 -20.08 9.59 -6.40
C ARG A 35 -19.56 10.78 -7.21
N ASN A 36 -18.38 11.29 -6.86
CA ASN A 36 -17.81 12.53 -7.37
C ASN A 36 -17.00 12.33 -8.65
N ASP A 37 -15.90 11.58 -8.57
CA ASP A 37 -14.94 11.48 -9.67
C ASP A 37 -15.45 10.59 -10.82
N LEU A 38 -16.24 9.56 -10.50
CA LEU A 38 -16.82 8.69 -11.53
C LEU A 38 -18.13 9.27 -12.09
N PHE A 39 -19.08 9.66 -11.23
CA PHE A 39 -20.43 10.05 -11.68
C PHE A 39 -20.75 11.55 -11.57
N ARG A 40 -19.80 12.39 -11.13
CA ARG A 40 -19.95 13.86 -11.04
C ARG A 40 -21.17 14.29 -10.25
N ASP A 41 -21.50 13.57 -9.17
CA ASP A 41 -22.70 13.79 -8.37
C ASP A 41 -23.98 13.83 -9.21
N ILE A 42 -24.04 13.01 -10.28
CA ILE A 42 -25.17 12.90 -11.21
C ILE A 42 -25.44 14.21 -11.99
N SER A 43 -24.56 15.20 -11.89
CA SER A 43 -24.71 16.50 -12.57
C SER A 43 -24.61 16.43 -14.10
N ASP A 44 -24.12 15.33 -14.67
CA ASP A 44 -23.97 15.11 -16.11
C ASP A 44 -24.88 13.96 -16.61
N PRO A 45 -26.11 14.26 -17.06
CA PRO A 45 -27.05 13.24 -17.54
C PRO A 45 -26.53 12.42 -18.73
N LYS A 46 -25.65 13.00 -19.56
CA LYS A 46 -25.09 12.28 -20.72
C LYS A 46 -24.12 11.20 -20.25
N LEU A 47 -23.33 11.49 -19.21
CA LEU A 47 -22.43 10.53 -18.60
C LEU A 47 -23.22 9.34 -18.01
N ILE A 48 -24.33 9.62 -17.32
CA ILE A 48 -25.21 8.59 -16.77
C ILE A 48 -25.80 7.72 -17.89
N GLU A 49 -26.38 8.34 -18.93
CA GLU A 49 -26.95 7.61 -20.07
C GLU A 49 -25.90 6.75 -20.77
N SER A 50 -24.67 7.27 -20.93
CA SER A 50 -23.54 6.53 -21.49
C SER A 50 -23.12 5.32 -20.64
N TYR A 51 -23.19 5.44 -19.31
CA TYR A 51 -22.91 4.35 -18.39
C TYR A 51 -23.96 3.24 -18.50
N GLU A 52 -25.25 3.61 -18.41
CA GLU A 52 -26.37 2.68 -18.52
C GLU A 52 -26.40 1.95 -19.86
N LYS A 53 -26.09 2.64 -20.96
CA LYS A 53 -25.97 2.05 -22.30
C LYS A 53 -24.95 0.93 -22.39
N VAL A 54 -23.86 1.00 -21.63
CA VAL A 54 -22.85 -0.08 -21.57
C VAL A 54 -23.37 -1.25 -20.73
N LEU A 55 -24.08 -0.98 -19.63
CA LEU A 55 -24.58 -2.02 -18.73
C LEU A 55 -25.66 -2.92 -19.35
N ILE A 56 -26.43 -2.41 -20.31
CA ILE A 56 -27.47 -3.20 -21.00
C ILE A 56 -26.95 -4.12 -22.10
N LEU A 57 -25.63 -4.07 -22.41
CA LEU A 57 -25.04 -4.90 -23.45
C LEU A 57 -24.78 -6.32 -22.93
N ASP A 58 -25.12 -7.33 -23.72
CA ASP A 58 -24.83 -8.74 -23.40
C ASP A 58 -23.32 -9.01 -23.32
N GLU A 59 -22.55 -8.44 -24.27
CA GLU A 59 -21.09 -8.46 -24.29
C GLU A 59 -20.57 -7.04 -24.47
N ILE A 60 -19.67 -6.63 -23.57
CA ILE A 60 -19.07 -5.30 -23.60
C ILE A 60 -17.70 -5.43 -24.26
N PHE A 61 -17.55 -4.90 -25.46
CA PHE A 61 -16.27 -4.81 -26.15
C PHE A 61 -15.56 -3.49 -25.83
N LYS A 62 -14.22 -3.47 -25.96
CA LYS A 62 -13.44 -2.23 -25.82
C LYS A 62 -13.99 -1.12 -26.72
N ASN A 63 -14.39 -1.43 -27.96
CA ASN A 63 -14.98 -0.46 -28.86
C ASN A 63 -16.27 0.18 -28.30
N ASN A 64 -17.10 -0.59 -27.57
CA ASN A 64 -18.29 -0.01 -26.92
C ASN A 64 -17.88 1.03 -25.87
N ILE A 65 -16.89 0.73 -25.04
CA ILE A 65 -16.35 1.67 -24.04
C ILE A 65 -15.84 2.94 -24.72
N LEU A 66 -15.02 2.81 -25.78
CA LEU A 66 -14.46 3.96 -26.49
C LEU A 66 -15.52 4.83 -27.19
N ASN A 67 -16.65 4.24 -27.59
CA ASN A 67 -17.74 4.97 -28.25
C ASN A 67 -18.68 5.65 -27.27
N PHE A 68 -18.91 5.06 -26.09
CA PHE A 68 -19.88 5.57 -25.11
C PHE A 68 -19.23 6.41 -24.02
N TRP A 69 -18.04 6.04 -23.55
CA TRP A 69 -17.37 6.66 -22.41
C TRP A 69 -16.24 7.57 -22.87
N ASN A 70 -16.07 8.69 -22.17
CA ASN A 70 -14.91 9.55 -22.40
C ASN A 70 -13.65 8.96 -21.72
N ASN A 71 -12.49 9.51 -22.05
CA ASN A 71 -11.21 9.00 -21.54
C ASN A 71 -11.08 9.14 -20.01
N GLU A 72 -11.60 10.23 -19.45
CA GLU A 72 -11.55 10.51 -18.00
C GLU A 72 -12.36 9.47 -17.21
N PHE A 73 -13.62 9.25 -17.60
CA PHE A 73 -14.50 8.25 -17.00
C PHE A 73 -13.90 6.85 -17.12
N THR A 74 -13.35 6.52 -18.29
CA THR A 74 -12.69 5.23 -18.53
C THR A 74 -11.46 5.05 -17.63
N GLU A 75 -10.65 6.10 -17.45
CA GLU A 75 -9.49 6.07 -16.57
C GLU A 75 -9.90 5.81 -15.12
N VAL A 76 -10.88 6.56 -14.60
CA VAL A 76 -11.39 6.39 -13.23
C VAL A 76 -11.99 4.98 -13.05
N ALA A 77 -12.78 4.49 -14.00
CA ALA A 77 -13.37 3.15 -13.93
C ALA A 77 -12.30 2.03 -13.92
N VAL A 78 -11.24 2.18 -14.70
CA VAL A 78 -10.09 1.25 -14.72
C VAL A 78 -9.31 1.33 -13.41
N ASP A 79 -9.07 2.54 -12.90
CA ASP A 79 -8.33 2.78 -11.66
C ASP A 79 -9.06 2.19 -10.45
N LEU A 80 -10.37 2.38 -10.37
CA LEU A 80 -11.24 1.74 -9.37
C LEU A 80 -11.31 0.21 -9.57
N GLY A 81 -11.02 -0.29 -10.77
CA GLY A 81 -11.04 -1.72 -11.05
C GLY A 81 -12.45 -2.28 -11.28
N LEU A 82 -13.34 -1.45 -11.85
CA LEU A 82 -14.64 -1.90 -12.34
C LEU A 82 -14.48 -2.92 -13.48
N PHE A 83 -13.44 -2.75 -14.30
CA PHE A 83 -13.02 -3.75 -15.28
C PHE A 83 -12.21 -4.86 -14.58
N LYS A 84 -12.75 -6.07 -14.51
CA LYS A 84 -12.13 -7.21 -13.80
C LYS A 84 -10.93 -7.78 -14.54
N ASN A 85 -10.90 -7.67 -15.85
CA ASN A 85 -9.86 -8.22 -16.72
C ASN A 85 -8.90 -7.16 -17.30
N ILE A 86 -8.90 -5.94 -16.75
CA ILE A 86 -7.98 -4.86 -17.09
C ILE A 86 -7.36 -4.32 -15.80
N ARG A 87 -6.02 -4.20 -15.77
CA ARG A 87 -5.28 -3.76 -14.59
C ARG A 87 -4.90 -2.29 -14.62
N SER A 88 -4.80 -1.70 -15.80
CA SER A 88 -4.34 -0.32 -15.99
C SER A 88 -4.83 0.26 -17.32
N MET A 89 -4.81 1.58 -17.43
CA MET A 89 -5.19 2.25 -18.67
C MET A 89 -4.23 1.93 -19.83
N ARG A 90 -2.94 1.72 -19.53
CA ARG A 90 -1.96 1.23 -20.52
C ARG A 90 -2.33 -0.13 -21.08
N GLU A 91 -2.75 -1.06 -20.21
CA GLU A 91 -3.22 -2.38 -20.65
C GLU A 91 -4.47 -2.24 -21.53
N PHE A 92 -5.45 -1.43 -21.10
CA PHE A 92 -6.67 -1.16 -21.87
C PHE A 92 -6.35 -0.64 -23.28
N GLN A 93 -5.44 0.31 -23.40
CA GLN A 93 -5.01 0.88 -24.67
C GLN A 93 -4.37 -0.15 -25.60
N GLN A 94 -3.63 -1.13 -25.06
CA GLN A 94 -2.95 -2.18 -25.82
C GLN A 94 -3.89 -3.29 -26.33
N LYS A 95 -5.09 -3.45 -25.74
CA LYS A 95 -6.05 -4.47 -26.20
C LYS A 95 -6.63 -4.11 -27.57
N GLU A 96 -7.02 -5.13 -28.33
CA GLU A 96 -7.76 -4.97 -29.58
C GLU A 96 -9.18 -4.44 -29.33
N GLU A 97 -9.80 -3.83 -30.34
CA GLU A 97 -11.11 -3.18 -30.21
C GLU A 97 -12.25 -4.17 -29.89
N ASP A 98 -12.12 -5.41 -30.34
CA ASP A 98 -13.02 -6.55 -30.10
C ASP A 98 -12.66 -7.33 -28.81
N PHE A 99 -11.74 -6.81 -28.00
CA PHE A 99 -11.48 -7.41 -26.69
C PHE A 99 -12.68 -7.23 -25.77
N ILE A 100 -13.18 -8.34 -25.22
CA ILE A 100 -14.28 -8.36 -24.25
C ILE A 100 -13.81 -7.81 -22.91
N ILE A 101 -14.45 -6.73 -22.45
CA ILE A 101 -14.31 -6.14 -21.11
C ILE A 101 -15.30 -6.84 -20.17
N ARG A 102 -14.78 -7.34 -19.04
CA ARG A 102 -15.60 -8.02 -18.02
C ARG A 102 -15.87 -7.07 -16.86
N LEU A 103 -17.14 -6.78 -16.61
CA LEU A 103 -17.60 -6.17 -15.37
C LEU A 103 -17.73 -7.22 -14.27
N GLY A 104 -17.96 -6.79 -13.02
CA GLY A 104 -18.31 -7.72 -11.94
C GLY A 104 -19.71 -8.32 -12.14
N GLU A 105 -20.03 -9.37 -11.37
CA GLU A 105 -21.41 -9.91 -11.32
C GLU A 105 -22.41 -8.83 -10.89
N GLU A 106 -21.98 -7.97 -9.96
CA GLU A 106 -22.67 -6.74 -9.57
C GLU A 106 -21.77 -5.53 -9.83
N THR A 107 -22.37 -4.37 -10.05
CA THR A 107 -21.69 -3.10 -10.32
C THR A 107 -22.42 -1.95 -9.64
N VAL A 108 -21.87 -0.74 -9.72
CA VAL A 108 -22.52 0.48 -9.24
C VAL A 108 -23.86 0.67 -9.96
N THR A 109 -24.92 0.93 -9.20
CA THR A 109 -26.26 1.20 -9.70
C THR A 109 -26.63 2.65 -9.47
N ILE A 110 -27.50 3.18 -10.33
CA ILE A 110 -28.03 4.54 -10.24
C ILE A 110 -29.54 4.44 -10.28
N GLU A 111 -30.19 4.78 -9.18
CA GLU A 111 -31.65 4.72 -9.03
C GLU A 111 -32.15 6.01 -8.38
N ASN A 112 -33.14 6.67 -8.99
CA ASN A 112 -33.80 7.87 -8.45
C ASN A 112 -32.82 8.92 -7.88
N ASP A 113 -31.85 9.33 -8.70
CA ASP A 113 -30.80 10.29 -8.33
C ASP A 113 -29.89 9.83 -7.17
N THR A 114 -29.80 8.52 -6.93
CA THR A 114 -28.92 7.94 -5.92
C THR A 114 -27.95 6.96 -6.54
N ILE A 115 -26.65 7.11 -6.20
CA ILE A 115 -25.61 6.16 -6.57
C ILE A 115 -25.45 5.15 -5.44
N SER A 116 -25.64 3.88 -5.75
CA SER A 116 -25.54 2.75 -4.83
C SER A 116 -24.45 1.78 -5.26
N VAL A 117 -23.64 1.34 -4.30
CA VAL A 117 -22.51 0.45 -4.54
C VAL A 117 -22.68 -0.84 -3.74
N PRO A 118 -22.75 -2.01 -4.41
CA PRO A 118 -22.81 -3.30 -3.73
C PRO A 118 -21.59 -3.55 -2.84
N ASP A 119 -21.80 -4.14 -1.66
CA ASP A 119 -20.75 -4.35 -0.65
C ASP A 119 -19.59 -5.20 -1.17
N HIS A 120 -19.87 -6.13 -2.07
CA HIS A 120 -18.89 -7.03 -2.64
C HIS A 120 -18.01 -6.26 -3.61
N THR A 121 -18.63 -5.44 -4.46
CA THR A 121 -17.95 -4.56 -5.40
C THR A 121 -17.10 -3.52 -4.67
N LEU A 122 -17.65 -2.84 -3.67
CA LEU A 122 -16.91 -1.87 -2.85
C LEU A 122 -15.69 -2.51 -2.17
N PHE A 123 -15.88 -3.69 -1.55
CA PHE A 123 -14.78 -4.44 -0.95
C PHE A 123 -13.69 -4.79 -1.96
N LEU A 124 -14.06 -5.30 -3.14
CA LEU A 124 -13.11 -5.68 -4.18
C LEU A 124 -12.30 -4.48 -4.69
N ILE A 125 -12.96 -3.33 -4.88
CA ILE A 125 -12.33 -2.06 -5.29
C ILE A 125 -11.25 -1.68 -4.26
N ILE A 126 -11.62 -1.64 -2.98
CA ILE A 126 -10.69 -1.22 -1.91
C ILE A 126 -9.58 -2.27 -1.71
N ASN A 127 -9.92 -3.55 -1.59
CA ASN A 127 -8.96 -4.63 -1.35
C ASN A 127 -7.97 -4.85 -2.51
N LYS A 128 -8.34 -4.49 -3.75
CA LYS A 128 -7.41 -4.48 -4.88
C LYS A 128 -6.21 -3.58 -4.60
N LYS A 129 -6.43 -2.45 -3.92
CA LYS A 129 -5.43 -1.42 -3.62
C LYS A 129 -4.82 -1.55 -2.23
N PHE A 130 -5.62 -1.90 -1.23
CA PHE A 130 -5.23 -1.99 0.17
C PHE A 130 -5.39 -3.42 0.68
N LYS A 131 -4.37 -4.25 0.44
CA LYS A 131 -4.40 -5.70 0.71
C LYS A 131 -4.59 -6.07 2.18
N PHE A 132 -4.27 -5.18 3.10
CA PHE A 132 -4.48 -5.38 4.54
C PHE A 132 -5.95 -5.34 4.96
N LEU A 133 -6.84 -4.73 4.17
CA LEU A 133 -8.26 -4.65 4.49
C LEU A 133 -8.92 -6.02 4.24
N THR A 134 -9.12 -6.77 5.31
CA THR A 134 -9.78 -8.08 5.25
C THR A 134 -11.30 -7.92 5.15
N ARG A 135 -12.01 -8.93 4.61
CA ARG A 135 -13.49 -8.92 4.54
C ARG A 135 -14.13 -8.76 5.92
N ARG A 136 -13.52 -9.36 6.96
CA ARG A 136 -13.97 -9.22 8.36
C ARG A 136 -13.88 -7.76 8.83
N ASN A 137 -12.73 -7.11 8.60
CA ASN A 137 -12.52 -5.72 8.98
C ASN A 137 -13.46 -4.78 8.22
N PHE A 138 -13.59 -5.00 6.91
CA PHE A 138 -14.52 -4.26 6.05
C PHE A 138 -15.97 -4.35 6.57
N ASN A 139 -16.48 -5.55 6.82
CA ASN A 139 -17.84 -5.73 7.34
C ASN A 139 -18.02 -5.07 8.73
N SER A 140 -17.02 -5.21 9.61
CA SER A 140 -17.03 -4.55 10.91
C SER A 140 -17.02 -3.03 10.80
N ALA A 141 -16.27 -2.47 9.84
CA ALA A 141 -16.21 -1.04 9.59
C ALA A 141 -17.53 -0.52 9.00
N LEU A 142 -18.13 -1.23 8.04
CA LEU A 142 -19.47 -0.91 7.50
C LEU A 142 -20.53 -0.82 8.61
N ILE A 143 -20.59 -1.81 9.50
CA ILE A 143 -21.57 -1.82 10.60
C ILE A 143 -21.39 -0.57 11.50
N LYS A 144 -20.15 -0.19 11.79
CA LYS A 144 -19.86 1.00 12.61
C LYS A 144 -20.23 2.29 11.87
N LEU A 145 -19.97 2.37 10.57
CA LEU A 145 -20.26 3.54 9.74
C LEU A 145 -21.75 3.82 9.58
N LYS A 146 -22.62 2.81 9.66
CA LYS A 146 -24.09 2.97 9.64
C LYS A 146 -24.62 3.78 10.83
N GLY A 147 -23.85 3.88 11.92
CA GLY A 147 -24.30 4.58 13.12
C GLY A 147 -23.16 4.96 14.05
N VAL A 148 -22.67 6.19 13.89
CA VAL A 148 -21.63 6.78 14.73
C VAL A 148 -22.26 7.79 15.67
N ARG A 149 -22.15 7.54 16.98
CA ARG A 149 -22.73 8.42 18.00
C ARG A 149 -21.97 9.75 18.06
N CYS A 150 -22.70 10.86 17.95
CA CYS A 150 -22.17 12.20 18.15
C CYS A 150 -21.66 12.37 19.59
N GLU A 151 -20.53 13.07 19.75
CA GLU A 151 -19.95 13.33 21.08
C GLU A 151 -20.57 14.58 21.72
N THR A 152 -21.06 15.52 20.91
CA THR A 152 -21.63 16.80 21.36
C THR A 152 -23.15 16.77 21.48
N SER A 153 -23.81 15.79 20.85
CA SER A 153 -25.26 15.59 20.89
C SER A 153 -25.62 14.12 21.13
N ASN A 154 -26.88 13.82 21.44
CA ASN A 154 -27.37 12.44 21.51
C ASN A 154 -27.75 11.87 20.12
N THR A 155 -27.43 12.58 19.04
CA THR A 155 -27.71 12.18 17.67
C THR A 155 -26.74 11.07 17.23
N ILE A 156 -27.24 10.17 16.37
CA ILE A 156 -26.44 9.14 15.71
C ILE A 156 -26.33 9.56 14.24
N HIS A 157 -25.11 9.81 13.78
CA HIS A 157 -24.86 10.14 12.38
C HIS A 157 -24.50 8.88 11.60
N SER A 158 -25.05 8.76 10.41
CA SER A 158 -24.60 7.76 9.46
C SER A 158 -23.50 8.35 8.58
N PHE A 159 -22.40 7.62 8.43
CA PHE A 159 -21.35 7.95 7.47
C PHE A 159 -21.52 7.17 6.16
N VAL A 160 -22.36 6.12 6.18
CA VAL A 160 -22.73 5.32 5.01
C VAL A 160 -24.18 4.85 5.18
N SER A 161 -25.03 5.13 4.19
CA SER A 161 -26.40 4.64 4.16
C SER A 161 -26.51 3.34 3.39
N GLU A 162 -27.27 2.39 3.93
CA GLU A 162 -27.63 1.16 3.22
C GLU A 162 -28.96 1.38 2.49
N ILE A 163 -28.98 1.04 1.20
CA ILE A 163 -30.17 1.11 0.34
C ILE A 163 -30.44 -0.31 -0.13
N GLY A 164 -31.64 -0.83 0.14
CA GLY A 164 -31.94 -2.23 -0.15
C GLY A 164 -31.08 -3.22 0.64
N ASP A 165 -30.81 -4.39 0.05
CA ASP A 165 -30.00 -5.43 0.67
C ASP A 165 -28.57 -5.35 0.14
N HIS A 166 -27.62 -4.96 0.99
CA HIS A 166 -26.18 -4.93 0.71
C HIS A 166 -25.67 -3.86 -0.28
N ASP A 167 -26.47 -2.85 -0.63
CA ASP A 167 -25.98 -1.69 -1.38
C ASP A 167 -25.77 -0.46 -0.49
N TYR A 168 -24.71 0.29 -0.78
CA TYR A 168 -24.23 1.36 0.09
C TYR A 168 -24.03 2.67 -0.67
N THR A 169 -24.37 3.78 -0.04
CA THR A 169 -24.14 5.13 -0.55
C THR A 169 -23.56 6.05 0.52
N ILE A 170 -22.94 7.14 0.08
CA ILE A 170 -22.43 8.18 0.97
C ILE A 170 -23.52 9.25 1.20
N PRO A 171 -23.87 9.56 2.46
CA PRO A 171 -24.83 10.62 2.77
C PRO A 171 -24.38 12.00 2.26
N ASP A 172 -25.33 12.85 1.90
CA ASP A 172 -25.07 14.21 1.38
C ASP A 172 -24.23 15.05 2.34
N ASP A 173 -24.53 15.02 3.64
CA ASP A 173 -23.77 15.76 4.65
C ASP A 173 -22.27 15.41 4.58
N ILE A 174 -21.95 14.12 4.49
CA ILE A 174 -20.56 13.66 4.38
C ILE A 174 -19.97 14.07 3.04
N TYR A 175 -20.71 13.88 1.94
CA TYR A 175 -20.26 14.24 0.60
C TYR A 175 -19.84 15.71 0.54
N TYR A 176 -20.70 16.63 0.97
CA TYR A 176 -20.42 18.06 0.91
C TYR A 176 -19.33 18.49 1.90
N ILE A 177 -19.21 17.83 3.06
CA ILE A 177 -18.08 18.08 3.96
C ILE A 177 -16.77 17.70 3.28
N LEU A 178 -16.71 16.50 2.69
CA LEU A 178 -15.52 16.00 2.02
C LEU A 178 -15.12 16.85 0.81
N ASP A 179 -16.10 17.30 0.04
CA ASP A 179 -15.90 18.14 -1.14
C ASP A 179 -15.22 19.48 -0.81
N GLN A 180 -15.48 20.04 0.37
CA GLN A 180 -14.85 21.29 0.83
C GLN A 180 -13.34 21.18 1.05
N TYR A 181 -12.81 19.97 1.30
CA TYR A 181 -11.39 19.74 1.54
C TYR A 181 -10.60 19.49 0.26
N GLY A 182 -11.27 19.33 -0.89
CA GLY A 182 -10.63 19.24 -2.21
C GLY A 182 -10.59 17.83 -2.80
N ASN A 183 -9.49 17.50 -3.46
CA ASN A 183 -9.33 16.32 -4.29
C ASN A 183 -8.97 15.05 -3.48
N ILE A 184 -10.02 14.36 -3.02
CA ILE A 184 -9.89 13.07 -2.33
C ILE A 184 -9.26 12.00 -3.22
N TYR A 185 -9.57 11.99 -4.51
CA TYR A 185 -9.04 10.99 -5.43
C TYR A 185 -7.51 11.07 -5.53
N GLN A 186 -6.94 12.27 -5.52
CA GLN A 186 -5.50 12.51 -5.47
C GLN A 186 -4.87 12.02 -4.17
N ALA A 187 -5.49 12.29 -3.02
CA ALA A 187 -5.05 11.79 -1.72
C ALA A 187 -4.96 10.24 -1.73
N ILE A 188 -6.00 9.57 -2.22
CA ILE A 188 -6.02 8.11 -2.36
C ILE A 188 -4.93 7.63 -3.34
N LYS A 189 -4.75 8.28 -4.50
CA LYS A 189 -3.70 7.91 -5.46
C LYS A 189 -2.30 7.95 -4.84
N ILE A 190 -2.02 8.93 -4.00
CA ILE A 190 -0.75 9.03 -3.26
C ILE A 190 -0.61 7.85 -2.29
N GLU A 191 -1.65 7.54 -1.49
CA GLU A 191 -1.64 6.41 -0.56
C GLU A 191 -1.44 5.07 -1.26
N ILE A 192 -2.12 4.85 -2.39
CA ILE A 192 -1.97 3.65 -3.21
C ILE A 192 -0.51 3.50 -3.68
N THR A 193 0.11 4.60 -4.10
CA THR A 193 1.51 4.59 -4.55
C THR A 193 2.46 4.25 -3.40
N ILE A 194 2.25 4.84 -2.22
CA ILE A 194 3.02 4.54 -1.01
C ILE A 194 2.87 3.06 -0.65
N GLU A 195 1.67 2.51 -0.69
CA GLU A 195 1.42 1.11 -0.37
C GLU A 195 2.05 0.17 -1.40
N GLY A 196 2.01 0.52 -2.69
CA GLY A 196 2.71 -0.23 -3.74
C GLY A 196 4.22 -0.32 -3.50
N ILE A 197 4.86 0.78 -3.11
CA ILE A 197 6.28 0.79 -2.73
C ILE A 197 6.53 -0.05 -1.47
N HIS A 198 5.65 0.07 -0.48
CA HIS A 198 5.75 -0.70 0.76
C HIS A 198 5.65 -2.21 0.52
N GLN A 199 4.75 -2.67 -0.34
CA GLN A 199 4.65 -4.08 -0.71
C GLN A 199 5.92 -4.57 -1.41
N ARG A 200 6.46 -3.79 -2.36
CA ARG A 200 7.71 -4.16 -3.02
C ARG A 200 8.90 -4.22 -2.05
N TYR A 201 8.95 -3.30 -1.10
CA TYR A 201 9.91 -3.33 0.00
C TYR A 201 9.81 -4.63 0.80
N LEU A 202 8.60 -5.07 1.18
CA LEU A 202 8.39 -6.30 1.94
C LEU A 202 8.90 -7.54 1.18
N GLU A 203 8.57 -7.66 -0.11
CA GLU A 203 9.02 -8.76 -0.97
C GLU A 203 10.56 -8.87 -1.03
N ILE A 204 11.24 -7.73 -1.20
CA ILE A 204 12.71 -7.70 -1.28
C ILE A 204 13.32 -8.00 0.08
N GLN A 205 12.77 -7.43 1.16
CA GLN A 205 13.25 -7.67 2.52
C GLN A 205 13.11 -9.15 2.91
N GLU A 206 11.98 -9.78 2.61
CA GLU A 206 11.75 -11.20 2.87
C GLU A 206 12.78 -12.06 2.14
N LYS A 207 13.08 -11.75 0.88
CA LYS A 207 14.11 -12.47 0.11
C LYS A 207 15.51 -12.29 0.70
N ILE A 208 15.87 -11.08 1.15
CA ILE A 208 17.15 -10.83 1.84
C ILE A 208 17.22 -11.63 3.14
N ASP A 209 16.15 -11.61 3.93
CA ASP A 209 16.05 -12.33 5.20
C ASP A 209 16.21 -13.85 4.99
N GLU A 210 15.54 -14.41 3.98
CA GLU A 210 15.71 -15.81 3.60
C GLU A 210 17.15 -16.16 3.22
N PHE A 211 17.86 -15.25 2.55
CA PHE A 211 19.25 -15.45 2.16
C PHE A 211 20.20 -15.34 3.36
N ILE A 212 19.95 -14.43 4.29
CA ILE A 212 20.70 -14.33 5.56
C ILE A 212 20.53 -15.61 6.39
N ASP A 213 19.30 -16.16 6.43
CA ASP A 213 18.99 -17.40 7.17
C ASP A 213 19.78 -18.63 6.65
N ILE A 214 20.29 -18.60 5.40
CA ILE A 214 21.19 -19.65 4.87
C ILE A 214 22.56 -19.61 5.56
N PHE A 215 23.06 -18.41 5.88
CA PHE A 215 24.32 -18.24 6.59
C PHE A 215 24.09 -18.54 8.07
N ASP A 216 23.22 -17.80 8.74
CA ASP A 216 22.84 -18.12 10.11
C ASP A 216 21.57 -17.34 10.52
N PRO A 217 20.47 -18.00 10.93
CA PRO A 217 19.26 -17.32 11.36
C PRO A 217 19.45 -16.37 12.55
N LYS A 218 20.47 -16.59 13.38
CA LYS A 218 20.80 -15.73 14.53
C LYS A 218 21.15 -14.31 14.08
N LEU A 219 21.71 -14.14 12.87
CA LEU A 219 22.05 -12.84 12.29
C LEU A 219 20.80 -11.98 12.03
N ARG A 220 19.63 -12.60 11.85
CA ARG A 220 18.35 -11.91 11.64
C ARG A 220 17.61 -11.59 12.95
N THR A 221 18.02 -12.16 14.08
CA THR A 221 17.35 -11.87 15.35
C THR A 221 17.46 -10.38 15.68
N LYS A 222 16.36 -9.76 16.12
CA LYS A 222 16.29 -8.31 16.36
C LYS A 222 17.46 -7.74 17.18
N PRO A 223 17.92 -8.38 18.28
CA PRO A 223 19.07 -7.88 19.04
C PRO A 223 20.37 -7.91 18.24
N VAL A 224 20.64 -8.99 17.50
CA VAL A 224 21.87 -9.14 16.69
C VAL A 224 21.83 -8.21 15.49
N LEU A 225 20.71 -8.18 14.77
CA LEU A 225 20.53 -7.34 13.60
C LEU A 225 20.68 -5.84 13.93
N ASN A 226 20.24 -5.40 15.11
CA ASN A 226 20.48 -4.03 15.57
C ASN A 226 21.97 -3.72 15.74
N LYS A 227 22.75 -4.66 16.29
CA LYS A 227 24.21 -4.51 16.45
C LYS A 227 24.93 -4.59 15.10
N VAL A 228 24.47 -5.43 14.18
CA VAL A 228 24.94 -5.45 12.78
C VAL A 228 24.74 -4.08 12.13
N HIS A 229 23.54 -3.52 12.24
CA HIS A 229 23.23 -2.19 11.71
C HIS A 229 24.09 -1.09 12.33
N GLU A 230 24.38 -1.19 13.63
CA GLU A 230 25.29 -0.27 14.31
C GLU A 230 26.74 -0.40 13.82
N ALA A 231 27.23 -1.62 13.61
CA ALA A 231 28.56 -1.87 13.04
C ALA A 231 28.68 -1.24 11.65
N ILE A 232 27.72 -1.50 10.77
CA ILE A 232 27.70 -0.97 9.40
C ILE A 232 27.66 0.56 9.43
N LYS A 233 26.77 1.15 10.24
CA LYS A 233 26.67 2.61 10.38
C LYS A 233 27.97 3.26 10.85
N ASN A 234 28.72 2.57 11.71
CA ASN A 234 29.98 3.06 12.29
C ASN A 234 31.23 2.58 11.52
N ASN A 235 31.08 1.99 10.33
CA ASN A 235 32.17 1.42 9.53
C ASN A 235 33.07 0.43 10.31
N LYS A 236 32.47 -0.36 11.21
CA LYS A 236 33.16 -1.41 11.98
C LYS A 236 33.05 -2.75 11.26
N ASP A 237 34.03 -3.62 11.47
CA ASP A 237 33.92 -5.03 11.08
C ASP A 237 32.75 -5.68 11.84
N VAL A 238 31.80 -6.23 11.09
CA VAL A 238 30.53 -6.72 11.66
C VAL A 238 30.77 -7.88 12.62
N ILE A 239 31.55 -8.89 12.23
CA ILE A 239 31.74 -10.09 13.04
C ILE A 239 32.59 -9.80 14.26
N LYS A 240 33.64 -8.98 14.12
CA LYS A 240 34.44 -8.50 15.25
C LYS A 240 33.58 -7.72 16.24
N HIS A 241 32.75 -6.81 15.76
CA HIS A 241 31.87 -6.02 16.61
C HIS A 241 30.87 -6.91 17.37
N LEU A 242 30.26 -7.89 16.70
CA LEU A 242 29.35 -8.84 17.35
C LEU A 242 30.02 -9.64 18.48
N LYS A 243 31.30 -10.01 18.31
CA LYS A 243 32.08 -10.70 19.35
C LYS A 243 32.41 -9.79 20.53
N GLU A 244 32.83 -8.55 20.28
CA GLU A 244 33.06 -7.53 21.33
C GLU A 244 31.80 -7.31 22.17
N GLU A 245 30.65 -7.34 21.49
CA GLU A 245 29.30 -7.25 22.04
C GLU A 245 28.78 -8.54 22.69
N LYS A 246 29.66 -9.55 22.86
CA LYS A 246 29.40 -10.85 23.50
C LYS A 246 28.23 -11.62 22.88
N ILE A 247 28.01 -11.46 21.58
CA ILE A 247 27.06 -12.28 20.84
C ILE A 247 27.73 -13.62 20.54
N GLU A 248 27.19 -14.70 21.10
CA GLU A 248 27.59 -16.06 20.73
C GLU A 248 27.26 -16.30 19.26
N LEU A 249 28.25 -16.58 18.44
CA LEU A 249 28.08 -16.99 17.05
C LEU A 249 28.65 -18.41 16.90
N PRO A 250 28.14 -19.21 15.95
CA PRO A 250 28.71 -20.52 15.70
C PRO A 250 30.18 -20.44 15.30
N ASP A 251 30.85 -21.57 15.44
CA ASP A 251 32.25 -21.80 15.11
C ASP A 251 32.69 -21.26 13.75
N LYS A 252 31.82 -21.30 12.73
CA LYS A 252 32.12 -20.77 11.40
C LYS A 252 32.39 -19.27 11.33
N PHE A 253 32.11 -18.55 12.41
CA PHE A 253 32.42 -17.12 12.56
C PHE A 253 33.74 -16.88 13.32
N VAL A 254 34.48 -17.94 13.68
CA VAL A 254 35.70 -17.88 14.50
C VAL A 254 36.95 -17.76 13.62
N TYR A 255 37.24 -16.55 13.15
CA TYR A 255 38.28 -16.29 12.14
C TYR A 255 39.73 -16.61 12.51
N HIS A 256 40.07 -16.80 13.79
CA HIS A 256 41.47 -17.09 14.17
C HIS A 256 41.89 -18.53 13.83
N GLU A 257 40.92 -19.40 13.53
CA GLU A 257 41.12 -20.79 13.11
C GLU A 257 40.95 -20.95 11.58
N ILE A 258 40.87 -19.84 10.83
CA ILE A 258 40.46 -19.82 9.43
C ILE A 258 41.52 -19.08 8.61
N ASP A 259 41.97 -19.67 7.50
CA ASP A 259 42.75 -18.93 6.52
C ASP A 259 41.84 -17.92 5.80
N ILE A 260 41.94 -16.67 6.26
CA ILE A 260 41.20 -15.52 5.72
C ILE A 260 41.60 -15.18 4.28
N GLU A 261 42.75 -15.67 3.80
CA GLU A 261 43.18 -15.47 2.42
C GLU A 261 42.54 -16.46 1.45
N SER A 262 41.96 -17.56 1.97
CA SER A 262 41.30 -18.58 1.16
C SER A 262 40.16 -18.00 0.31
N SER A 263 40.04 -18.47 -0.93
CA SER A 263 39.02 -18.01 -1.88
C SER A 263 37.60 -18.33 -1.40
N ILE A 264 37.42 -19.47 -0.73
CA ILE A 264 36.13 -19.90 -0.18
C ILE A 264 35.68 -18.98 0.96
N PHE A 265 36.57 -18.63 1.90
CA PHE A 265 36.26 -17.68 2.97
C PHE A 265 35.91 -16.30 2.41
N LYS A 266 36.74 -15.76 1.49
CA LYS A 266 36.50 -14.45 0.87
C LYS A 266 35.14 -14.40 0.17
N SER A 267 34.79 -15.44 -0.58
CA SER A 267 33.49 -15.54 -1.25
C SER A 267 32.35 -15.62 -0.24
N TRP A 268 32.45 -16.50 0.75
CA TRP A 268 31.44 -16.68 1.80
C TRP A 268 31.22 -15.39 2.60
N ASN A 269 32.29 -14.78 3.10
CA ASN A 269 32.25 -13.58 3.93
C ASN A 269 31.72 -12.37 3.15
N SER A 270 32.19 -12.18 1.90
CA SER A 270 31.71 -11.06 1.07
C SER A 270 30.22 -11.16 0.75
N LYS A 271 29.70 -12.36 0.44
CA LYS A 271 28.27 -12.57 0.19
C LYS A 271 27.42 -12.36 1.45
N MET A 272 27.88 -12.84 2.60
CA MET A 272 27.21 -12.58 3.88
C MET A 272 27.17 -11.08 4.18
N LEU A 273 28.33 -10.39 4.12
CA LEU A 273 28.41 -8.95 4.40
C LEU A 273 27.57 -8.14 3.41
N LEU A 274 27.52 -8.53 2.13
CA LEU A 274 26.66 -7.91 1.13
C LEU A 274 25.18 -7.97 1.55
N LEU A 275 24.69 -9.14 1.98
CA LEU A 275 23.30 -9.30 2.42
C LEU A 275 23.00 -8.50 3.70
N LEU A 276 23.92 -8.45 4.66
CA LEU A 276 23.76 -7.63 5.87
C LEU A 276 23.73 -6.12 5.55
N ASN A 277 24.54 -5.67 4.57
CA ASN A 277 24.48 -4.30 4.06
C ASN A 277 23.14 -3.99 3.40
N TYR A 278 22.60 -4.90 2.58
CA TYR A 278 21.26 -4.70 2.02
C TYR A 278 20.17 -4.69 3.08
N SER A 279 20.24 -5.56 4.09
CA SER A 279 19.31 -5.51 5.24
C SER A 279 19.35 -4.16 5.96
N PHE A 280 20.54 -3.57 6.13
CA PHE A 280 20.69 -2.21 6.66
C PHE A 280 20.07 -1.14 5.74
N GLN A 281 20.29 -1.21 4.44
CA GLN A 281 19.69 -0.29 3.47
C GLN A 281 18.16 -0.39 3.49
N MET A 282 17.62 -1.60 3.54
CA MET A 282 16.18 -1.83 3.64
C MET A 282 15.58 -1.25 4.93
N LYS A 283 16.30 -1.30 6.07
CA LYS A 283 15.89 -0.58 7.28
C LYS A 283 15.80 0.93 7.06
N GLN A 284 16.69 1.53 6.27
CA GLN A 284 16.61 2.96 5.94
C GLN A 284 15.40 3.27 5.05
N ILE A 285 15.17 2.44 4.03
CA ILE A 285 13.99 2.54 3.16
C ILE A 285 12.70 2.44 3.99
N ALA A 286 12.61 1.47 4.91
CA ALA A 286 11.48 1.30 5.81
C ALA A 286 11.19 2.56 6.64
N ASN A 287 12.23 3.20 7.16
CA ASN A 287 12.09 4.45 7.93
C ASN A 287 11.57 5.59 7.05
N LYS A 288 12.09 5.76 5.83
CA LYS A 288 11.62 6.76 4.88
C LYS A 288 10.15 6.54 4.49
N ILE A 289 9.74 5.29 4.23
CA ILE A 289 8.32 4.95 3.96
C ILE A 289 7.45 5.34 5.17
N LEU A 290 7.90 5.02 6.39
CA LEU A 290 7.19 5.38 7.61
C LEU A 290 7.08 6.89 7.80
N GLU A 291 8.13 7.66 7.49
CA GLU A 291 8.11 9.13 7.52
C GLU A 291 7.09 9.72 6.55
N ILE A 292 6.95 9.16 5.34
CA ILE A 292 5.90 9.58 4.41
C ILE A 292 4.51 9.25 4.97
N LYS A 293 4.30 8.02 5.47
CA LYS A 293 3.00 7.61 6.05
C LYS A 293 2.61 8.47 7.26
N LYS A 294 3.58 8.92 8.06
CA LYS A 294 3.36 9.86 9.17
C LYS A 294 2.81 11.21 8.74
N LYS A 295 2.79 11.57 7.45
CA LYS A 295 2.09 12.79 7.04
C LYS A 295 0.59 12.73 7.34
N TYR A 296 -0.04 11.55 7.23
CA TYR A 296 -1.50 11.40 7.27
C TYR A 296 -2.00 10.24 8.12
N SER A 297 -1.13 9.38 8.64
CA SER A 297 -1.53 8.16 9.36
C SER A 297 -0.57 7.77 10.50
N GLY A 298 -1.10 7.04 11.47
CA GLY A 298 -0.37 6.50 12.61
C GLY A 298 -0.19 7.47 13.76
N LYS A 299 0.50 7.01 14.81
CA LYS A 299 0.78 7.82 16.00
C LYS A 299 1.78 8.93 15.67
N GLY A 300 1.44 10.16 16.05
CA GLY A 300 2.27 11.33 15.80
C GLY A 300 2.26 11.78 14.34
N LYS A 301 1.13 11.58 13.65
CA LYS A 301 0.91 12.08 12.29
C LYS A 301 1.03 13.62 12.25
N THR A 302 1.50 14.16 11.13
CA THR A 302 1.65 15.61 10.94
C THR A 302 0.30 16.30 10.75
N PHE A 303 -0.56 15.71 9.93
CA PHE A 303 -1.88 16.22 9.60
C PHE A 303 -2.95 15.21 10.03
N ASN A 304 -4.13 15.69 10.43
CA ASN A 304 -5.31 14.83 10.37
C ASN A 304 -5.66 14.53 8.90
N TYR A 305 -6.58 13.59 8.68
CA TYR A 305 -6.81 13.12 7.32
C TYR A 305 -7.48 14.19 6.43
N LEU A 306 -8.35 15.04 7.00
CA LEU A 306 -8.96 16.14 6.26
C LEU A 306 -7.92 17.20 5.87
N GLU A 307 -7.05 17.59 6.79
CA GLU A 307 -5.91 18.48 6.53
C GLU A 307 -4.97 17.88 5.49
N PHE A 308 -4.75 16.56 5.52
CA PHE A 308 -3.96 15.91 4.48
C PHE A 308 -4.59 16.07 3.09
N ILE A 309 -5.90 15.83 2.95
CA ILE A 309 -6.63 16.06 1.68
C ILE A 309 -6.45 17.51 1.24
N GLU A 310 -6.65 18.48 2.15
CA GLU A 310 -6.50 19.90 1.84
C GLU A 310 -5.09 20.25 1.32
N GLU A 311 -4.06 19.77 2.03
CA GLU A 311 -2.67 20.01 1.66
C GLU A 311 -2.33 19.38 0.31
N VAL A 312 -2.75 18.14 0.03
CA VAL A 312 -2.49 17.55 -1.30
C VAL A 312 -3.32 18.18 -2.42
N SER A 313 -4.42 18.86 -2.11
CA SER A 313 -5.31 19.46 -3.11
C SER A 313 -4.92 20.90 -3.47
N PHE A 314 -4.53 21.70 -2.48
CA PHE A 314 -4.33 23.14 -2.67
C PHE A 314 -2.86 23.57 -2.50
N ASN A 315 -2.01 22.70 -1.95
CA ASN A 315 -0.57 22.92 -1.78
C ASN A 315 0.25 21.86 -2.54
N GLU A 316 -0.23 21.49 -3.73
CA GLU A 316 0.35 20.46 -4.60
C GLU A 316 1.87 20.63 -4.74
N ASP A 317 2.31 21.86 -5.03
CA ASP A 317 3.70 22.14 -5.34
C ASP A 317 4.68 21.83 -4.21
N ASN A 318 4.23 21.81 -2.96
CA ASN A 318 5.09 21.57 -1.81
C ASN A 318 4.95 20.14 -1.30
N ILE A 319 3.74 19.72 -0.92
CA ILE A 319 3.56 18.41 -0.29
C ILE A 319 3.58 17.27 -1.31
N VAL A 320 2.90 17.42 -2.45
CA VAL A 320 2.80 16.37 -3.47
C VAL A 320 4.16 16.17 -4.11
N ASN A 321 4.85 17.24 -4.53
CA ASN A 321 6.20 17.16 -5.08
C ASN A 321 7.21 16.54 -4.10
N THR A 322 7.12 16.88 -2.81
CA THR A 322 7.98 16.27 -1.78
C THR A 322 7.72 14.78 -1.63
N ILE A 323 6.45 14.37 -1.58
CA ILE A 323 6.08 12.95 -1.48
C ILE A 323 6.55 12.21 -2.74
N GLN A 324 6.16 12.70 -3.93
CA GLN A 324 6.52 12.09 -5.21
C GLN A 324 8.04 11.97 -5.38
N GLY A 325 8.79 13.04 -5.12
CA GLY A 325 10.25 13.02 -5.21
C GLY A 325 10.89 12.01 -4.25
N THR A 326 10.31 11.82 -3.07
CA THR A 326 10.76 10.79 -2.13
C THR A 326 10.39 9.39 -2.61
N LEU A 327 9.18 9.19 -3.14
CA LEU A 327 8.73 7.90 -3.68
C LEU A 327 9.54 7.47 -4.91
N ILE A 328 9.92 8.40 -5.79
CA ILE A 328 10.80 8.12 -6.93
C ILE A 328 12.16 7.61 -6.44
N LYS A 329 12.79 8.30 -5.49
CA LYS A 329 14.08 7.88 -4.92
C LYS A 329 13.97 6.51 -4.24
N LEU A 330 12.91 6.27 -3.46
CA LEU A 330 12.68 4.97 -2.83
C LEU A 330 12.52 3.86 -3.85
N ARG A 331 11.81 4.13 -4.95
CA ARG A 331 11.64 3.17 -6.04
C ARG A 331 12.98 2.85 -6.71
N GLU A 332 13.81 3.85 -6.98
CA GLU A 332 15.16 3.65 -7.55
C GLU A 332 16.03 2.83 -6.59
N GLU A 333 16.08 3.20 -5.30
CA GLU A 333 16.81 2.44 -4.27
C GLU A 333 16.35 0.97 -4.21
N LEU A 334 15.03 0.70 -4.25
CA LEU A 334 14.50 -0.66 -4.27
C LEU A 334 14.85 -1.43 -5.54
N ILE A 335 14.84 -0.77 -6.71
CA ILE A 335 15.22 -1.38 -7.99
C ILE A 335 16.69 -1.79 -7.95
N ASP A 336 17.57 -0.92 -7.46
CA ASP A 336 19.00 -1.19 -7.37
C ASP A 336 19.30 -2.38 -6.46
N VAL A 337 18.70 -2.41 -5.26
CA VAL A 337 18.81 -3.56 -4.34
C VAL A 337 18.27 -4.83 -4.99
N ASN A 338 17.08 -4.76 -5.62
CA ASN A 338 16.47 -5.93 -6.24
C ASN A 338 17.32 -6.51 -7.38
N ASN A 339 17.90 -5.66 -8.23
CA ASN A 339 18.75 -6.09 -9.34
C ASN A 339 19.98 -6.85 -8.85
N GLU A 340 20.55 -6.48 -7.69
CA GLU A 340 21.68 -7.18 -7.11
C GLU A 340 21.26 -8.47 -6.40
N ILE A 341 20.12 -8.46 -5.70
CA ILE A 341 19.57 -9.65 -5.03
C ILE A 341 19.08 -10.71 -6.04
N GLU A 342 18.60 -10.31 -7.22
CA GLU A 342 18.21 -11.23 -8.30
C GLU A 342 19.38 -12.01 -8.90
N LYS A 343 20.60 -11.48 -8.82
CA LYS A 343 21.82 -12.19 -9.24
C LYS A 343 22.20 -13.33 -8.28
N LEU A 344 21.58 -13.41 -7.10
CA LEU A 344 21.85 -14.44 -6.11
C LEU A 344 20.75 -15.51 -6.15
N THR A 345 21.15 -16.79 -6.15
CA THR A 345 20.20 -17.90 -6.00
C THR A 345 20.34 -18.60 -4.65
N LYS A 346 19.20 -19.07 -4.12
CA LYS A 346 19.16 -19.87 -2.88
C LYS A 346 20.05 -21.11 -2.95
N LYS A 347 20.17 -21.71 -4.14
CA LYS A 347 20.99 -22.90 -4.37
C LYS A 347 22.48 -22.57 -4.25
N GLU A 348 22.94 -21.51 -4.90
CA GLU A 348 24.36 -21.09 -4.87
C GLU A 348 24.78 -20.70 -3.46
N LEU A 349 23.95 -19.95 -2.73
CA LEU A 349 24.25 -19.55 -1.36
C LEU A 349 24.31 -20.75 -0.40
N LYS A 350 23.41 -21.73 -0.58
CA LYS A 350 23.45 -22.97 0.21
C LYS A 350 24.71 -23.79 -0.06
N LEU A 351 25.08 -23.95 -1.33
CA LEU A 351 26.31 -24.65 -1.71
C LEU A 351 27.54 -23.93 -1.14
N LEU A 352 27.61 -22.62 -1.28
CA LEU A 352 28.69 -21.80 -0.72
C LEU A 352 28.81 -21.96 0.80
N ASN A 353 27.69 -21.93 1.53
CA ASN A 353 27.71 -22.11 2.98
C ASN A 353 28.14 -23.54 3.37
N LEU A 354 27.67 -24.57 2.66
CA LEU A 354 28.08 -25.96 2.90
C LEU A 354 29.56 -26.20 2.59
N ASP A 355 30.04 -25.66 1.48
CA ASP A 355 31.44 -25.81 1.07
C ASP A 355 32.38 -25.09 2.04
N PHE A 356 31.96 -23.94 2.57
CA PHE A 356 32.69 -23.28 3.65
C PHE A 356 32.66 -24.10 4.96
N GLU A 357 31.52 -24.66 5.36
CA GLU A 357 31.45 -25.52 6.54
C GLU A 357 32.32 -26.79 6.40
N ARG A 358 32.38 -27.39 5.21
CA ARG A 358 33.30 -28.51 4.91
C ARG A 358 34.75 -28.09 5.01
N TYR A 359 35.09 -26.94 4.44
CA TYR A 359 36.42 -26.37 4.49
C TYR A 359 36.90 -26.24 5.95
N LEU A 360 36.03 -25.75 6.85
CA LEU A 360 36.33 -25.63 8.28
C LEU A 360 36.59 -26.97 8.95
N ILE A 361 35.87 -28.03 8.58
CA ILE A 361 36.11 -29.38 9.12
C ILE A 361 37.49 -29.88 8.68
N THR A 362 37.81 -29.80 7.39
CA THR A 362 39.12 -30.26 6.88
C THR A 362 40.30 -29.48 7.47
N CYS A 363 40.15 -28.18 7.71
CA CYS A 363 41.22 -27.38 8.33
C CYS A 363 41.37 -27.59 9.84
N ARG A 364 40.42 -28.25 10.51
CA ARG A 364 40.48 -28.57 11.94
C ARG A 364 41.03 -29.97 12.22
N ASP A 365 41.00 -30.84 11.21
CA ASP A 365 41.53 -32.21 11.27
C ASP A 365 43.04 -32.30 10.92
N ASP A 366 43.62 -31.21 10.38
CA ASP A 366 45.06 -30.98 10.16
C ASP A 366 45.67 -30.15 11.31
#